data_AF-A0A3N4ZBS2-F1
#
_entry.id   AF-A0A3N4ZBS2-F1
#
_cell.length_a   1.000
_cell.length_b   1.000
_cell.length_c   1.000
_cell.angle_alpha   90.00
_cell.angle_beta   90.00
_cell.angle_gamma   90.00
#
_symmetry.space_group_name_H-M   'P 1'
#
loop_
_entity.id
_entity.type
_entity.pdbx_description
1 polymer ?
#
loop_
_entity_poly.entity_id
_entity_poly.type
_entity_poly.pdbx_seq_one_letter_code
_entity_poly.pdbx_strand_id
1 'polypeptide(L)'
;MQRFTPRFQGRPWTEGMDVLHVYLTPRAGTDGALLDLAHACRPALLDYPIDPACPARAGDPGTLHVTLEMVADAPATDIGVDERHDLVQALRSAVADVPAFTTEIGPPIANVAGAVFDVWPDGEASALQDRVRTAIRTARGDAALQHDTGRLHMSLGYANPWESHQTGAVEPPGRPETDRRRLRGAYTLTS
;
A
#
# COMPACT_ATOMS: atom_id res chain seq x y z
N MET A 1 13.64 6.26 14.02
CA MET A 1 12.91 6.17 12.74
C MET A 1 13.36 7.34 11.87
N GLN A 2 13.48 7.14 10.56
CA GLN A 2 13.86 8.16 9.59
C GLN A 2 12.67 8.49 8.70
N ARG A 3 12.65 9.70 8.14
CA ARG A 3 11.64 10.08 7.14
C ARG A 3 11.58 9.04 6.03
N PHE A 4 10.40 8.48 5.80
CA PHE A 4 10.19 7.67 4.61
C PHE A 4 10.32 8.57 3.38
N THR A 5 11.27 8.24 2.51
CA THR A 5 11.47 8.94 1.24
C THR A 5 11.23 7.93 0.13
N PRO A 6 10.06 7.99 -0.56
CA PRO A 6 9.78 7.07 -1.65
C PRO A 6 10.81 7.25 -2.77
N ARG A 7 11.05 6.16 -3.50
CA ARG A 7 11.97 6.12 -4.64
C ARG A 7 11.28 5.46 -5.83
N PHE A 8 11.62 5.92 -7.03
CA PHE A 8 11.19 5.35 -8.30
C PHE A 8 12.43 5.12 -9.17
N GLN A 9 12.63 3.88 -9.66
CA GLN A 9 13.80 3.50 -10.46
C GLN A 9 15.16 3.91 -9.82
N GLY A 10 15.27 3.76 -8.50
CA GLY A 10 16.47 4.15 -7.75
C GLY A 10 16.69 5.65 -7.55
N ARG A 11 15.78 6.50 -8.06
CA ARG A 11 15.81 7.97 -7.91
C ARG A 11 14.80 8.43 -6.86
N PRO A 12 14.99 9.61 -6.23
CA PRO A 12 13.98 10.20 -5.37
C PRO A 12 12.64 10.36 -6.11
N TRP A 13 11.55 10.07 -5.42
CA TRP A 13 10.21 10.32 -5.94
C TRP A 13 9.99 11.81 -6.20
N THR A 14 9.46 12.15 -7.37
CA THR A 14 9.11 13.54 -7.70
C THR A 14 7.70 13.84 -7.22
N GLU A 15 7.48 15.00 -6.61
CA GLU A 15 6.14 15.43 -6.20
C GLU A 15 5.16 15.42 -7.38
N GLY A 16 3.94 14.91 -7.16
CA GLY A 16 2.92 14.75 -8.21
C GLY A 16 3.13 13.54 -9.14
N MET A 17 4.18 12.76 -8.95
CA MET A 17 4.34 11.47 -9.62
C MET A 17 3.40 10.44 -9.02
N ASP A 18 2.69 9.74 -9.90
CA ASP A 18 1.90 8.55 -9.58
C ASP A 18 2.47 7.34 -10.34
N VAL A 19 2.37 6.16 -9.75
CA VAL A 19 2.77 4.90 -10.39
C VAL A 19 1.74 3.81 -10.09
N LEU A 20 1.61 2.87 -11.01
CA LEU A 20 0.65 1.77 -10.83
C LEU A 20 1.20 0.73 -9.88
N HIS A 21 0.31 0.23 -9.02
CA HIS A 21 0.63 -0.82 -8.07
C HIS A 21 -0.44 -1.91 -8.11
N VAL A 22 -0.03 -3.12 -7.74
CA VAL A 22 -0.89 -4.26 -7.51
C VAL A 22 -0.83 -4.63 -6.04
N TYR A 23 -1.99 -4.68 -5.40
CA TYR A 23 -2.13 -4.88 -3.96
C TYR A 23 -3.00 -6.10 -3.64
N LEU A 24 -2.67 -6.77 -2.53
CA LEU A 24 -3.59 -7.61 -1.78
C LEU A 24 -4.16 -6.78 -0.63
N THR A 25 -5.48 -6.65 -0.54
CA THR A 25 -6.15 -5.76 0.41
C THR A 25 -7.08 -6.53 1.36
N PRO A 26 -7.12 -6.18 2.66
CA PRO A 26 -8.09 -6.75 3.57
C PRO A 26 -9.52 -6.28 3.27
N ARG A 27 -10.49 -7.14 3.55
CA ARG A 27 -11.93 -6.94 3.28
C ARG A 27 -12.68 -6.69 4.57
N ALA A 28 -13.35 -5.54 4.63
CA ALA A 28 -14.28 -5.22 5.71
C ALA A 28 -15.36 -6.31 5.83
N GLY A 29 -15.65 -6.75 7.06
CA GLY A 29 -16.64 -7.79 7.35
C GLY A 29 -16.17 -9.24 7.11
N THR A 30 -15.01 -9.46 6.47
CA THR A 30 -14.37 -10.79 6.37
C THR A 30 -13.12 -10.86 7.24
N ASP A 31 -12.23 -9.87 7.11
CA ASP A 31 -10.92 -9.87 7.76
C ASP A 31 -10.94 -9.09 9.09
N GLY A 32 -12.03 -9.23 9.85
CA GLY A 32 -12.32 -8.42 11.03
C GLY A 32 -11.20 -8.43 12.08
N ALA A 33 -10.65 -9.60 12.39
CA ALA A 33 -9.56 -9.74 13.36
C ALA A 33 -8.30 -8.94 12.98
N LEU A 34 -7.95 -8.91 11.70
CA LEU A 34 -6.84 -8.12 11.19
C LEU A 34 -7.12 -6.62 11.31
N LEU A 35 -8.33 -6.19 10.92
CA LEU A 35 -8.72 -4.79 10.99
C LEU A 35 -8.80 -4.28 12.44
N ASP A 36 -9.26 -5.12 13.36
CA ASP A 36 -9.31 -4.82 14.79
C ASP A 36 -7.89 -4.74 15.38
N LEU A 37 -6.99 -5.65 14.99
CA LEU A 37 -5.58 -5.59 15.39
C LEU A 37 -4.92 -4.29 14.90
N ALA A 38 -5.08 -3.95 13.62
CA ALA A 38 -4.53 -2.72 13.06
C ALA A 38 -5.07 -1.47 13.78
N HIS A 39 -6.38 -1.43 14.03
CA HIS A 39 -7.01 -0.36 14.79
C HIS A 39 -6.49 -0.30 16.24
N ALA A 40 -6.28 -1.43 16.90
CA ALA A 40 -5.74 -1.47 18.26
C ALA A 40 -4.29 -0.94 18.33
N CYS A 41 -3.50 -1.08 17.26
CA CYS A 41 -2.17 -0.49 17.16
C CYS A 41 -2.20 1.02 16.96
N ARG A 42 -3.27 1.57 16.38
CA ARG A 42 -3.35 2.99 15.98
C ARG A 42 -2.96 3.99 17.08
N PRO A 43 -3.45 3.89 18.33
CA PRO A 43 -3.07 4.85 19.38
C PRO A 43 -1.55 4.87 19.61
N ALA A 44 -0.91 3.71 19.65
CA ALA A 44 0.53 3.62 19.83
C ALA A 44 1.32 4.22 18.65
N LEU A 45 0.79 4.15 17.43
CA LEU A 45 1.42 4.78 16.25
C LEU A 45 1.35 6.31 16.30
N LEU A 46 0.24 6.86 16.83
CA LEU A 46 0.03 8.31 16.93
C LEU A 46 0.96 9.01 17.93
N ASP A 47 1.57 8.26 18.86
CA ASP A 47 2.60 8.78 19.78
C ASP A 47 3.96 9.02 19.08
N TYR A 48 4.10 8.63 17.80
CA TYR A 48 5.31 8.78 17.00
C TYR A 48 5.01 9.46 15.66
N PRO A 49 6.00 10.07 14.97
CA PRO A 49 5.91 10.63 13.60
C PRO A 49 5.58 9.61 12.53
N ILE A 50 4.46 8.92 12.69
CA ILE A 50 3.95 7.87 11.84
C ILE A 50 2.55 8.27 11.41
N ASP A 51 2.32 8.33 10.10
CA ASP A 51 0.97 8.41 9.54
C ASP A 51 0.39 7.00 9.46
N PRO A 52 -0.64 6.65 10.26
CA PRO A 52 -1.14 5.28 10.28
C PRO A 52 -1.98 4.98 9.04
N ALA A 53 -1.80 3.78 8.48
CA ALA A 53 -2.53 3.29 7.31
C ALA A 53 -3.99 2.92 7.64
N CYS A 54 -4.26 2.48 8.88
CA CYS A 54 -5.61 2.24 9.35
C CYS A 54 -6.27 3.55 9.83
N PRO A 55 -7.53 3.81 9.44
CA PRO A 55 -8.25 5.01 9.83
C PRO A 55 -8.76 4.87 11.28
N ALA A 56 -9.32 5.94 11.83
CA ALA A 56 -9.85 5.95 13.20
C ALA A 56 -11.14 5.13 13.40
N ARG A 57 -11.66 4.50 12.35
CA ARG A 57 -12.91 3.72 12.37
C ARG A 57 -12.58 2.23 12.37
N ALA A 58 -13.00 1.51 13.40
CA ALA A 58 -12.82 0.06 13.47
C ALA A 58 -13.52 -0.66 12.29
N GLY A 59 -12.91 -1.76 11.83
CA GLY A 59 -13.39 -2.54 10.68
C GLY A 59 -13.25 -1.85 9.32
N ASP A 60 -12.59 -0.70 9.24
CA ASP A 60 -12.25 -0.02 7.99
C ASP A 60 -10.80 -0.32 7.59
N PRO A 61 -10.55 -0.89 6.40
CA PRO A 61 -9.20 -1.19 5.95
C PRO A 61 -8.35 0.05 5.67
N GLY A 62 -8.96 1.22 5.42
CA GLY A 62 -8.23 2.42 5.00
C GLY A 62 -7.28 2.16 3.84
N THR A 63 -5.99 2.41 4.06
CA THR A 63 -4.92 2.16 3.08
C THR A 63 -4.10 0.91 3.40
N LEU A 64 -4.55 0.02 4.27
CA LEU A 64 -3.86 -1.25 4.54
C LEU A 64 -3.80 -2.11 3.27
N HIS A 65 -2.60 -2.59 2.94
CA HIS A 65 -2.36 -3.50 1.83
C HIS A 65 -1.04 -4.24 2.01
N VAL A 66 -0.93 -5.39 1.34
CA VAL A 66 0.34 -6.02 1.00
C VAL A 66 0.65 -5.67 -0.45
N THR A 67 1.82 -5.09 -0.69
CA THR A 67 2.30 -4.80 -2.05
C THR A 67 2.71 -6.10 -2.73
N LEU A 68 2.02 -6.44 -3.82
CA LEU A 68 2.42 -7.56 -4.68
C LEU A 68 3.43 -7.09 -5.71
N GLU A 69 3.21 -5.93 -6.34
CA GLU A 69 4.20 -5.34 -7.25
C GLU A 69 3.92 -3.85 -7.52
N MET A 70 4.97 -3.11 -7.86
CA MET A 70 4.93 -1.78 -8.47
C MET A 70 5.30 -1.89 -9.96
N VAL A 71 4.49 -1.32 -10.85
CA VAL A 71 4.82 -1.19 -12.28
C VAL A 71 5.84 -0.06 -12.42
N ALA A 72 7.10 -0.44 -12.63
CA ALA A 72 8.24 0.44 -12.41
C ALA A 72 8.88 0.99 -13.71
N ASP A 73 8.33 0.73 -14.89
CA ASP A 73 8.89 1.19 -16.16
C ASP A 73 8.54 2.66 -16.49
N ALA A 74 7.38 3.14 -16.05
CA ALA A 74 6.92 4.50 -16.32
C ALA A 74 5.99 5.04 -15.22
N PRO A 75 5.91 6.37 -15.03
CA PRO A 75 4.82 7.01 -14.29
C PRO A 75 3.45 6.64 -14.87
N ALA A 76 2.42 6.64 -14.03
CA ALA A 76 1.06 6.33 -14.43
C ALA A 76 0.56 7.25 -15.56
N THR A 77 0.93 8.53 -15.53
CA THR A 77 0.57 9.53 -16.57
C THR A 77 1.06 9.16 -17.97
N ASP A 78 2.12 8.35 -18.04
CA ASP A 78 2.79 8.00 -19.29
C ASP A 78 2.29 6.65 -19.82
N ILE A 79 1.48 5.94 -19.04
CA ILE A 79 0.85 4.68 -19.45
C ILE A 79 -0.53 5.00 -20.05
N GLY A 80 -0.68 4.73 -21.34
CA GLY A 80 -1.90 4.99 -22.09
C GLY A 80 -3.10 4.16 -21.62
N VAL A 81 -4.30 4.58 -22.03
CA VAL A 81 -5.55 3.89 -21.67
C VAL A 81 -5.58 2.44 -22.17
N ASP A 82 -5.15 2.21 -23.41
CA ASP A 82 -5.12 0.87 -23.99
C ASP A 82 -4.09 -0.03 -23.29
N GLU A 83 -2.91 0.51 -22.98
CA GLU A 83 -1.89 -0.22 -22.22
C GLU A 83 -2.36 -0.57 -20.81
N ARG A 84 -3.08 0.33 -20.15
CA ARG A 84 -3.71 0.06 -18.86
C ARG A 84 -4.77 -1.03 -18.99
N HIS A 85 -5.57 -0.98 -20.05
CA HIS A 85 -6.56 -2.02 -20.31
C HIS A 85 -5.90 -3.39 -20.47
N ASP A 86 -4.86 -3.48 -21.30
CA ASP A 86 -4.13 -4.72 -21.54
C ASP A 86 -3.49 -5.26 -20.27
N LEU A 87 -2.88 -4.40 -19.46
CA LEU A 87 -2.33 -4.76 -18.15
C LEU A 87 -3.42 -5.29 -17.21
N VAL A 88 -4.58 -4.63 -17.14
CA VAL A 88 -5.72 -5.08 -16.33
C VAL A 88 -6.22 -6.45 -16.78
N GLN A 89 -6.33 -6.69 -18.10
CA GLN A 89 -6.78 -7.99 -18.61
C GLN A 89 -5.76 -9.10 -18.34
N ALA A 90 -4.46 -8.81 -18.50
CA ALA A 90 -3.40 -9.76 -18.17
C ALA A 90 -3.43 -10.15 -16.69
N LEU A 91 -3.57 -9.17 -15.80
CA LEU A 91 -3.66 -9.39 -14.36
C LEU A 91 -4.91 -10.19 -13.98
N ARG A 92 -6.08 -9.82 -14.53
CA ARG A 92 -7.33 -10.56 -14.31
C ARG A 92 -7.22 -12.02 -14.73
N SER A 93 -6.65 -12.26 -15.90
CA SER A 93 -6.46 -13.62 -16.43
C SER A 93 -5.51 -14.43 -15.55
N ALA A 94 -4.41 -13.82 -15.06
CA ALA A 94 -3.45 -14.51 -14.21
C ALA A 94 -3.98 -14.91 -12.83
N VAL A 95 -4.99 -14.19 -12.31
CA VAL A 95 -5.58 -14.45 -10.99
C VAL A 95 -6.93 -15.16 -11.04
N ALA A 96 -7.51 -15.36 -12.23
CA ALA A 96 -8.85 -15.93 -12.39
C ALA A 96 -9.02 -17.30 -11.71
N ASP A 97 -8.01 -18.15 -11.83
CA ASP A 97 -8.02 -19.52 -11.30
C ASP A 97 -7.23 -19.66 -9.98
N VAL A 98 -6.92 -18.55 -9.31
CA VAL A 98 -6.29 -18.60 -7.98
C VAL A 98 -7.38 -18.89 -6.95
N PRO A 99 -7.34 -20.03 -6.23
CA PRO A 99 -8.29 -20.29 -5.17
C PRO A 99 -8.12 -19.26 -4.06
N ALA A 100 -9.22 -18.97 -3.35
CA ALA A 100 -9.13 -18.20 -2.12
C ALA A 100 -8.21 -18.92 -1.13
N PHE A 101 -7.33 -18.15 -0.49
CA PHE A 101 -6.37 -18.66 0.47
C PHE A 101 -6.37 -17.83 1.75
N THR A 102 -5.73 -18.37 2.77
CA THR A 102 -5.55 -17.71 4.07
C THR A 102 -4.06 -17.51 4.32
N THR A 103 -3.67 -16.29 4.69
CA THR A 103 -2.35 -15.99 5.25
C THR A 103 -2.54 -15.44 6.65
N GLU A 104 -1.54 -15.58 7.52
CA GLU A 104 -1.55 -14.89 8.81
C GLU A 104 -0.77 -13.59 8.72
N ILE A 105 -1.17 -12.68 9.60
CA ILE A 105 -0.52 -11.41 9.82
C ILE A 105 0.13 -11.51 11.21
N GLY A 106 1.47 -11.42 11.21
CA GLY A 106 2.29 -11.45 12.40
C GLY A 106 2.14 -10.18 13.25
N PRO A 107 2.84 -10.13 14.40
CA PRO A 107 2.82 -8.95 15.25
C PRO A 107 3.41 -7.72 14.54
N PRO A 108 3.06 -6.49 14.99
CA PRO A 108 3.70 -5.26 14.50
C PRO A 108 5.23 -5.29 14.73
N ILE A 109 5.98 -4.93 13.70
CA ILE A 109 7.43 -4.78 13.71
C ILE A 109 7.75 -3.35 13.29
N ALA A 110 8.56 -2.65 14.07
CA ALA A 110 9.11 -1.37 13.67
C ALA A 110 10.30 -1.56 12.72
N ASN A 111 10.38 -0.76 11.67
CA ASN A 111 11.54 -0.68 10.80
C ASN A 111 12.06 0.77 10.74
N VAL A 112 13.07 1.02 9.89
CA VAL A 112 13.68 2.35 9.76
C VAL A 112 12.67 3.42 9.30
N ALA A 113 11.64 3.02 8.54
CA ALA A 113 10.72 3.90 7.83
C ALA A 113 9.29 3.88 8.37
N GLY A 114 8.98 3.14 9.43
CA GLY A 114 7.62 3.02 9.95
C GLY A 114 7.38 1.76 10.78
N ALA A 115 6.12 1.34 10.80
CA ALA A 115 5.69 0.08 11.39
C ALA A 115 5.03 -0.79 10.31
N VAL A 116 5.28 -2.09 10.37
CA VAL A 116 4.74 -3.07 9.43
C VAL A 116 4.23 -4.29 10.19
N PHE A 117 3.29 -4.98 9.60
CA PHE A 117 2.96 -6.36 9.92
C PHE A 117 3.78 -7.29 9.04
N ASP A 118 4.29 -8.36 9.64
CA ASP A 118 4.87 -9.47 8.89
C ASP A 118 3.78 -10.35 8.28
N VAL A 119 4.05 -10.97 7.13
CA VAL A 119 3.15 -11.94 6.50
C VAL A 119 3.77 -13.32 6.65
N TRP A 120 3.04 -14.24 7.26
CA TRP A 120 3.49 -15.62 7.48
C TRP A 120 2.29 -16.54 7.77
N PRO A 121 2.26 -17.81 7.34
CA PRO A 121 3.07 -18.35 6.25
C PRO A 121 2.72 -17.64 4.94
N ASP A 122 3.72 -17.29 4.15
CA ASP A 122 3.57 -16.43 2.96
C ASP A 122 3.49 -17.20 1.64
N GLY A 123 3.63 -18.53 1.65
CA GLY A 123 3.77 -19.33 0.41
C GLY A 123 2.70 -19.10 -0.65
N GLU A 124 1.42 -19.03 -0.27
CA GLU A 124 0.33 -18.75 -1.22
C GLU A 124 0.33 -17.29 -1.69
N ALA A 125 0.68 -16.34 -0.82
CA ALA A 125 0.79 -14.93 -1.16
C ALA A 125 2.00 -14.66 -2.08
N SER A 126 3.13 -15.33 -1.85
CA SER A 126 4.31 -15.30 -2.72
C SER A 126 4.01 -15.93 -4.08
N ALA A 127 3.29 -17.07 -4.12
CA ALA A 127 2.86 -17.66 -5.38
C ALA A 127 1.91 -16.74 -6.17
N LEU A 128 1.03 -16.00 -5.48
CA LEU A 128 0.21 -14.96 -6.11
C LEU A 128 1.08 -13.82 -6.65
N GLN A 129 2.07 -13.34 -5.88
CA GLN A 129 3.02 -12.32 -6.33
C GLN A 129 3.77 -12.77 -7.59
N ASP A 130 4.24 -14.01 -7.66
CA ASP A 130 4.95 -14.53 -8.84
C ASP A 130 4.05 -14.57 -10.10
N ARG A 131 2.77 -14.92 -9.93
CA ARG A 131 1.78 -14.86 -11.03
C ARG A 131 1.54 -13.42 -11.49
N VAL A 132 1.39 -12.48 -10.55
CA VAL A 132 1.24 -11.04 -10.84
C VAL A 132 2.45 -10.52 -11.60
N ARG A 133 3.66 -10.83 -11.14
CA ARG A 133 4.92 -10.45 -11.80
C ARG A 133 4.99 -11.02 -13.22
N THR A 134 4.59 -12.27 -13.41
CA THR A 134 4.57 -12.91 -14.74
C THR A 134 3.56 -12.23 -15.69
N ALA A 135 2.38 -11.85 -15.20
CA ALA A 135 1.40 -11.09 -15.98
C ALA A 135 1.93 -9.71 -16.38
N ILE A 136 2.53 -8.98 -15.43
CA ILE A 136 3.14 -7.66 -15.69
C ILE A 136 4.25 -7.80 -16.74
N ARG A 137 5.14 -8.77 -16.59
CA ARG A 137 6.20 -9.06 -17.57
C ARG A 137 5.63 -9.34 -18.97
N THR A 138 4.56 -10.12 -19.04
CA THR A 138 3.92 -10.46 -20.32
C THR A 138 3.31 -9.22 -20.99
N ALA A 139 2.67 -8.35 -20.21
CA ALA A 139 1.98 -7.17 -20.73
C ALA A 139 2.92 -6.00 -21.04
N ARG A 140 3.97 -5.78 -20.23
CA ARG A 140 4.83 -4.58 -20.29
C ARG A 140 6.33 -4.86 -20.45
N GLY A 141 6.74 -6.12 -20.43
CA GLY A 141 8.14 -6.51 -20.51
C GLY A 141 8.88 -6.43 -19.17
N ASP A 142 10.16 -6.83 -19.18
CA ASP A 142 10.98 -6.92 -17.97
C ASP A 142 11.31 -5.56 -17.33
N ALA A 143 11.27 -4.48 -18.11
CA ALA A 143 11.51 -3.13 -17.60
C ALA A 143 10.45 -2.71 -16.55
N ALA A 144 9.27 -3.32 -16.55
CA ALA A 144 8.21 -3.05 -15.59
C ALA A 144 8.48 -3.63 -14.19
N LEU A 145 9.47 -4.52 -14.04
CA LEU A 145 9.77 -5.26 -12.80
C LEU A 145 11.12 -4.84 -12.18
N GLN A 146 11.31 -3.55 -11.96
CA GLN A 146 12.55 -2.99 -11.37
C GLN A 146 12.44 -2.74 -9.86
N HIS A 147 11.27 -3.00 -9.27
CA HIS A 147 11.04 -2.82 -7.85
C HIS A 147 11.49 -4.07 -7.08
N ASP A 148 12.32 -3.88 -6.06
CA ASP A 148 12.64 -4.94 -5.09
C ASP A 148 11.47 -5.03 -4.10
N THR A 149 10.65 -6.06 -4.27
CA THR A 149 9.48 -6.29 -3.44
C THR A 149 9.82 -6.80 -2.04
N GLY A 150 11.07 -7.26 -1.81
CA GLY A 150 11.49 -7.84 -0.54
C GLY A 150 10.57 -8.97 -0.05
N ARG A 151 10.52 -9.15 1.27
CA ARG A 151 9.54 -10.04 1.92
C ARG A 151 8.18 -9.34 1.99
N LEU A 152 7.11 -10.09 1.73
CA LEU A 152 5.74 -9.58 1.85
C LEU A 152 5.47 -9.08 3.26
N HIS A 153 4.93 -7.87 3.34
CA HIS A 153 4.56 -7.20 4.58
C HIS A 153 3.37 -6.29 4.32
N MET A 154 2.64 -5.94 5.38
CA MET A 154 1.58 -4.93 5.33
C MET A 154 1.99 -3.73 6.16
N SER A 155 2.10 -2.56 5.52
CA SER A 155 2.48 -1.35 6.25
C SER A 155 1.35 -0.87 7.17
N LEU A 156 1.67 -0.71 8.45
CA LEU A 156 0.79 -0.12 9.46
C LEU A 156 0.83 1.40 9.45
N GLY A 157 1.93 1.96 8.96
CA GLY A 157 2.11 3.39 8.80
C GLY A 157 3.56 3.72 8.46
N TYR A 158 3.76 4.85 7.83
CA TYR A 158 5.09 5.32 7.44
C TYR A 158 5.49 6.52 8.28
N ALA A 159 6.79 6.61 8.53
CA ALA A 159 7.39 7.72 9.23
C ALA A 159 7.30 8.98 8.36
N ASN A 160 6.37 9.86 8.70
CA ASN A 160 6.24 11.17 8.09
C ASN A 160 6.59 12.20 9.16
N PRO A 161 7.80 12.78 9.14
CA PRO A 161 8.16 13.76 10.14
C PRO A 161 7.24 14.97 9.99
N TRP A 162 6.43 15.19 11.01
CA TRP A 162 5.75 16.46 11.19
C TRP A 162 6.78 17.59 11.26
N GLU A 163 6.64 18.59 10.40
CA GLU A 163 7.51 19.77 10.39
C GLU A 163 7.23 20.75 11.56
N SER A 164 6.34 20.44 12.52
CA SER A 164 6.09 21.35 13.64
C SER A 164 5.60 20.65 14.90
N HIS A 165 6.50 20.40 15.85
CA HIS A 165 6.25 20.61 17.30
C HIS A 165 7.59 20.81 18.02
N GLN A 166 8.34 21.83 17.60
CA GLN A 166 9.27 22.55 18.46
C GLN A 166 9.14 24.05 18.20
N THR A 167 8.05 24.64 18.68
CA THR A 167 8.03 26.02 19.20
C THR A 167 6.70 26.19 19.90
N GLY A 168 6.73 26.48 21.20
CA GLY A 168 5.54 26.91 21.92
C GLY A 168 5.01 28.20 21.30
N ALA A 169 3.76 28.18 20.84
CA ALA A 169 2.92 29.36 20.68
C ALA A 169 1.46 28.91 20.49
N VAL A 170 0.60 29.58 21.22
CA VAL A 170 -0.87 29.51 21.30
C VAL A 170 -1.58 29.37 19.94
N GLU A 171 -2.59 28.49 19.86
CA GLU A 171 -3.51 28.35 18.72
C GLU A 171 -4.33 29.63 18.44
N PRO A 172 -4.75 29.85 17.19
CA PRO A 172 -6.06 30.44 16.92
C PRO A 172 -6.98 29.49 16.14
N PRO A 173 -8.32 29.60 16.33
CA PRO A 173 -9.27 28.64 15.81
C PRO A 173 -9.65 28.90 14.34
N GLY A 174 -9.93 27.82 13.63
CA GLY A 174 -10.75 27.84 12.41
C GLY A 174 -9.99 27.61 11.11
N ARG A 175 -10.06 26.38 10.60
CA ARG A 175 -10.07 26.14 9.15
C ARG A 175 -11.20 25.18 8.79
N PRO A 176 -11.95 25.46 7.70
CA PRO A 176 -13.11 24.68 7.32
C PRO A 176 -12.70 23.36 6.67
N GLU A 177 -13.54 22.36 6.94
CA GLU A 177 -13.57 21.02 6.37
C GLU A 177 -13.91 21.08 4.87
N THR A 178 -12.94 20.91 3.98
CA THR A 178 -13.21 20.73 2.55
C THR A 178 -12.23 19.78 1.87
N ASP A 179 -12.83 18.93 1.04
CA ASP A 179 -12.28 18.00 0.03
C ASP A 179 -11.83 16.60 0.53
N ARG A 180 -12.80 15.82 1.04
CA ARG A 180 -12.75 14.36 1.04
C ARG A 180 -13.50 13.83 -0.18
N ARG A 181 -12.78 13.41 -1.22
CA ARG A 181 -13.33 12.66 -2.35
C ARG A 181 -13.31 11.16 -2.05
N ARG A 182 -14.40 10.48 -2.42
CA ARG A 182 -14.74 9.06 -2.15
C ARG A 182 -14.20 8.09 -3.23
N LEU A 183 -14.04 6.80 -2.89
CA LEU A 183 -14.62 5.55 -3.51
C LEU A 183 -13.85 4.28 -3.02
N ARG A 184 -14.49 3.27 -2.37
CA ARG A 184 -15.18 2.00 -2.81
C ARG A 184 -14.26 0.85 -3.31
N GLY A 185 -14.26 -0.27 -2.56
CA GLY A 185 -13.49 -1.48 -2.85
C GLY A 185 -14.03 -2.33 -4.00
N ALA A 186 -13.23 -2.42 -5.05
CA ALA A 186 -13.07 -3.53 -5.97
C ALA A 186 -11.56 -3.78 -6.07
N TYR A 187 -11.08 -4.86 -6.69
CA TYR A 187 -9.68 -4.90 -7.11
C TYR A 187 -9.39 -3.61 -7.89
N THR A 188 -8.56 -2.73 -7.32
CA THR A 188 -8.34 -1.41 -7.88
C THR A 188 -6.94 -1.41 -8.48
N LEU A 189 -6.87 -1.65 -9.79
CA LEU A 189 -5.84 -1.01 -10.60
C LEU A 189 -6.29 0.44 -10.72
N THR A 190 -5.71 1.34 -9.92
CA THR A 190 -6.03 2.76 -9.98
C THR A 190 -5.60 3.29 -11.35
N SER A 191 -6.57 3.74 -12.15
CA SER A 191 -6.37 4.53 -13.37
C SER A 191 -5.80 5.90 -13.01
#